data_AF-A0A9Q4GW68-F1
#
_entry.id   AF-A0A9Q4GW68-F1
#
_cell.length_a   1.000
_cell.length_b   1.000
_cell.length_c   1.000
_cell.angle_alpha   90.00
_cell.angle_beta   90.00
_cell.angle_gamma   90.00
#
_symmetry.space_group_name_H-M   'P 1'
#
loop_
_entity.id
_entity.type
_entity.pdbx_description
1 polymer ?
#
loop_
_entity_poly.entity_id
_entity_poly.type
_entity_poly.pdbx_seq_one_letter_code
_entity_poly.pdbx_strand_id
1 'polypeptide(L)'
;MSPVRWTVRPEGPGSGDRAAVRRVLEAAFPTPAEADLVDALREDPGAWLPGLSWVVSDAREPDDGPVGHALITRCRVGGEPAAAL
;
A
#
# COMPACT_ATOMS: atom_id res chain seq x y z
N MET A 1 10.14 27.12 -5.43
CA MET A 1 10.02 25.66 -5.29
C MET A 1 9.26 25.13 -6.49
N SER A 2 9.84 24.23 -7.28
CA SER A 2 9.07 23.54 -8.32
C SER A 2 8.00 22.66 -7.66
N PRO A 3 6.77 22.59 -8.19
CA PRO A 3 5.75 21.72 -7.63
C PRO A 3 6.24 20.27 -7.71
N VAL A 4 6.11 19.55 -6.61
CA VAL A 4 6.39 18.11 -6.64
C VAL A 4 5.38 17.45 -7.57
N ARG A 5 5.88 16.56 -8.42
CA ARG A 5 5.06 15.79 -9.36
C ARG A 5 5.07 14.36 -8.88
N TRP A 6 3.89 13.82 -8.57
CA TRP A 6 3.73 12.43 -8.18
C TRP A 6 2.89 11.70 -9.21
N THR A 7 3.18 10.41 -9.37
CA THR A 7 2.32 9.48 -10.10
C THR A 7 1.72 8.47 -9.11
N VAL A 8 0.51 8.02 -9.41
CA VAL A 8 -0.18 7.01 -8.61
C VAL A 8 -0.60 5.87 -9.52
N ARG A 9 -0.48 4.64 -9.03
CA ARG A 9 -0.92 3.43 -9.75
C ARG A 9 -1.30 2.33 -8.76
N PRO A 10 -2.07 1.33 -9.20
CA PRO A 10 -2.24 0.10 -8.43
C PRO A 10 -0.89 -0.54 -8.10
N GLU A 11 -0.80 -1.14 -6.92
CA GLU A 11 0.32 -2.00 -6.53
C GLU A 11 0.42 -3.17 -7.52
N GLY A 12 1.62 -3.38 -8.07
CA GLY A 12 1.91 -4.48 -8.96
C GLY A 12 1.97 -5.82 -8.20
N PRO A 13 1.61 -6.94 -8.84
CA PRO A 13 1.59 -8.25 -8.19
C PRO A 13 2.99 -8.83 -7.89
N GLY A 14 4.08 -8.17 -8.33
CA GLY A 14 5.45 -8.63 -8.16
C GLY A 14 6.06 -8.29 -6.80
N SER A 15 7.21 -8.91 -6.49
CA SER A 15 7.92 -8.69 -5.22
C SER A 15 8.53 -7.29 -5.05
N GLY A 16 8.77 -6.58 -6.15
CA GLY A 16 9.38 -5.24 -6.13
C GLY A 16 8.54 -4.21 -5.37
N ASP A 17 7.24 -4.13 -5.69
CA ASP A 17 6.33 -3.19 -5.02
C ASP A 17 6.08 -3.60 -3.56
N ARG A 18 5.91 -4.89 -3.28
CA ARG A 18 5.75 -5.39 -1.90
C ARG A 18 6.93 -4.97 -1.02
N ALA A 19 8.16 -5.14 -1.51
CA ALA A 19 9.38 -4.73 -0.80
C ALA A 19 9.48 -3.20 -0.63
N ALA A 20 9.07 -2.41 -1.63
CA ALA A 20 9.05 -0.96 -1.52
C ALA A 20 8.00 -0.47 -0.51
N VAL A 21 6.78 -1.02 -0.56
CA VAL A 21 5.71 -0.73 0.41
C VAL A 21 6.16 -1.04 1.83
N ARG A 22 6.81 -2.20 2.05
CA ARG A 22 7.38 -2.54 3.35
C ARG A 22 8.36 -1.49 3.86
N ARG A 23 9.31 -1.05 3.02
CA ARG A 23 10.26 0.02 3.37
C ARG A 23 9.55 1.33 3.72
N VAL A 24 8.51 1.70 2.96
CA VAL A 24 7.72 2.91 3.23
C VAL A 24 7.04 2.82 4.60
N LEU A 25 6.40 1.70 4.92
CA LEU A 25 5.70 1.50 6.19
C LEU A 25 6.67 1.47 7.38
N GLU A 26 7.78 0.73 7.27
CA GLU A 26 8.82 0.69 8.31
C GLU A 26 9.46 2.07 8.56
N ALA A 27 9.53 2.93 7.55
CA ALA A 27 10.00 4.30 7.70
C ALA A 27 8.93 5.26 8.27
N ALA A 28 7.65 4.98 8.04
CA ALA A 28 6.53 5.85 8.42
C ALA A 28 6.03 5.61 9.85
N PHE A 29 6.19 4.39 10.38
CA PHE A 29 5.65 3.99 11.69
C PHE A 29 6.76 3.62 12.69
N PRO A 30 6.52 3.75 14.01
CA PRO A 30 7.54 3.47 15.03
C PRO A 30 7.94 1.98 15.15
N THR A 31 7.15 1.06 14.57
CA THR A 31 7.32 -0.38 14.69
C THR A 31 7.05 -1.06 13.34
N PRO A 32 7.50 -2.31 13.12
CA PRO A 32 7.19 -3.03 11.88
C PRO A 32 5.74 -3.53 11.79
N ALA A 33 4.90 -3.29 12.81
CA ALA A 33 3.55 -3.87 12.91
C ALA A 33 2.67 -3.51 11.70
N GLU A 34 2.76 -2.28 11.18
CA GLU A 34 2.01 -1.86 10.00
C GLU A 34 2.47 -2.57 8.72
N ALA A 35 3.78 -2.80 8.56
CA ALA A 35 4.31 -3.58 7.44
C ALA A 35 3.85 -5.03 7.51
N ASP A 36 3.96 -5.65 8.69
CA ASP A 36 3.54 -7.03 8.93
C ASP A 36 2.03 -7.21 8.75
N LEU A 37 1.23 -6.22 9.17
CA LEU A 37 -0.21 -6.19 8.94
C LEU A 37 -0.55 -6.16 7.45
N VAL A 38 0.10 -5.30 6.67
CA VAL A 38 -0.15 -5.21 5.22
C VAL A 38 0.28 -6.50 4.51
N ASP A 39 1.38 -7.12 4.92
CA ASP A 39 1.80 -8.43 4.42
C ASP A 39 0.78 -9.53 4.76
N ALA A 40 0.25 -9.55 5.97
CA ALA A 40 -0.81 -10.49 6.37
C ALA A 40 -2.11 -10.27 5.58
N LEU A 41 -2.52 -9.01 5.35
CA LEU A 41 -3.74 -8.67 4.62
C LEU A 41 -3.67 -9.07 3.14
N ARG A 42 -2.48 -9.06 2.51
CA ARG A 42 -2.29 -9.54 1.13
C ARG A 42 -2.60 -11.03 0.97
N GLU A 43 -2.34 -11.81 2.01
CA GLU A 43 -2.50 -13.26 2.01
C GLU A 43 -3.90 -13.70 2.52
N ASP A 44 -4.71 -12.77 3.03
CA ASP A 44 -6.08 -13.03 3.48
C ASP A 44 -7.09 -12.78 2.34
N PRO A 45 -7.67 -13.81 1.70
CA PRO A 45 -8.66 -13.64 0.64
C PRO A 45 -9.99 -13.05 1.13
N GLY A 46 -10.27 -13.13 2.44
CA GLY A 46 -11.43 -12.53 3.09
C GLY A 46 -11.29 -11.03 3.28
N ALA A 47 -10.06 -10.52 3.45
CA ALA A 47 -9.78 -9.10 3.63
C ALA A 47 -9.31 -8.40 2.34
N TRP A 48 -8.54 -9.08 1.49
CA TRP A 48 -7.93 -8.47 0.31
C TRP A 48 -8.97 -8.07 -0.74
N LEU A 49 -8.80 -6.86 -1.29
CA LEU A 49 -9.62 -6.31 -2.36
C LEU A 49 -8.73 -6.01 -3.58
N PRO A 50 -8.86 -6.78 -4.68
CA PRO A 50 -8.08 -6.54 -5.89
C PRO A 50 -8.26 -5.10 -6.40
N GLY A 51 -7.14 -4.44 -6.72
CA GLY A 51 -7.14 -3.08 -7.26
C GLY A 51 -7.27 -1.96 -6.23
N LEU A 52 -7.34 -2.27 -4.93
CA LEU A 52 -7.46 -1.27 -3.85
C LEU A 52 -6.18 -1.11 -3.00
N SER A 53 -5.05 -1.66 -3.47
CA SER A 53 -3.72 -1.29 -2.99
C SER A 53 -3.05 -0.39 -4.02
N TRP A 54 -2.57 0.77 -3.59
CA TRP A 54 -2.04 1.82 -4.46
C TRP A 54 -0.68 2.30 -3.97
N VAL A 55 0.19 2.59 -4.93
CA VAL A 55 1.54 3.12 -4.68
C VAL A 55 1.71 4.48 -5.33
N VAL A 56 2.50 5.32 -4.68
CA VAL A 56 2.85 6.67 -5.13
C VAL A 56 4.35 6.69 -5.44
N SER A 57 4.74 7.23 -6.59
CA SER A 57 6.16 7.42 -6.96
C SER A 57 6.44 8.89 -7.27
N ASP A 58 7.68 9.33 -7.06
CA ASP A 58 8.13 10.64 -7.56
C ASP A 58 8.20 10.57 -9.09
N ALA A 59 7.50 11.46 -9.77
CA ALA A 59 7.46 11.48 -11.23
C ALA A 59 8.82 11.87 -11.86
N ARG A 60 9.74 12.42 -11.06
CA ARG A 60 11.10 12.80 -11.51
C ARG A 60 12.08 11.63 -11.40
N GLU A 61 11.82 10.70 -10.48
CA GLU A 61 12.68 9.57 -10.14
C GLU A 61 11.83 8.29 -10.08
N PRO A 62 11.21 7.88 -11.21
CA PRO A 62 10.28 6.74 -11.22
C PRO A 62 10.95 5.41 -10.90
N ASP A 63 12.27 5.31 -11.11
CA ASP A 63 13.07 4.10 -10.90
C ASP A 63 13.46 3.87 -9.42
N ASP A 64 13.34 4.90 -8.57
CA ASP A 64 13.63 4.82 -7.12
C ASP A 64 12.54 4.04 -6.36
N GLY A 65 11.41 3.80 -7.04
CA GLY A 65 10.29 3.01 -6.57
C GLY A 65 9.23 3.82 -5.82
N PRO A 66 8.23 3.13 -5.25
CA PRO A 66 7.22 3.75 -4.42
C PRO A 66 7.78 4.51 -3.20
N VAL A 67 7.30 5.73 -3.01
CA VAL A 67 7.54 6.60 -1.85
C VAL A 67 6.31 6.75 -0.95
N GLY A 68 5.18 6.16 -1.35
CA GLY A 68 3.93 6.19 -0.60
C GLY A 68 3.07 4.98 -0.92
N HIS A 69 2.21 4.61 0.03
CA HIS A 69 1.29 3.49 -0.06
C HIS A 69 -0.05 3.85 0.55
N ALA A 70 -1.14 3.39 -0.08
CA ALA A 70 -2.49 3.46 0.45
C ALA A 70 -3.19 2.14 0.18
N LEU A 71 -3.87 1.60 1.19
CA LEU A 71 -4.55 0.32 1.11
C LEU A 71 -5.97 0.46 1.62
N ILE A 72 -6.94 -0.08 0.88
CA ILE A 72 -8.29 -0.28 1.36
C ILE A 72 -8.57 -1.78 1.39
N THR A 73 -8.98 -2.29 2.55
CA THR A 73 -9.33 -3.71 2.75
C THR A 73 -10.79 -3.89 3.10
N ARG A 74 -11.27 -5.14 2.98
CA ARG A 74 -12.61 -5.53 3.40
C ARG A 74 -12.63 -5.72 4.91
N CYS A 75 -13.54 -5.02 5.57
CA CYS A 75 -13.91 -5.25 6.95
C CYS A 75 -15.37 -5.73 7.05
N ARG A 76 -15.89 -5.91 8.27
CA ARG A 76 -17.30 -6.22 8.52
C ARG A 76 -17.92 -5.26 9.52
N VAL A 77 -19.12 -4.76 9.22
CA VAL A 77 -19.92 -3.90 10.11
C VAL A 77 -21.30 -4.51 10.23
N GLY A 78 -21.67 -4.95 11.44
CA GLY A 78 -22.93 -5.66 11.65
C GLY A 78 -23.05 -6.99 10.90
N GLY A 79 -21.92 -7.62 10.55
CA GLY A 79 -21.86 -8.85 9.76
C GLY A 79 -21.72 -8.63 8.24
N GLU A 80 -22.09 -7.45 7.77
CA GLU A 80 -22.05 -7.09 6.34
C GLU A 80 -20.65 -6.62 5.91
N PRO A 81 -20.22 -6.94 4.67
CA PRO A 81 -18.93 -6.48 4.15
C PRO A 81 -18.92 -4.96 3.93
N ALA A 82 -17.84 -4.31 4.36
CA ALA A 82 -17.58 -2.89 4.16
C ALA A 82 -16.11 -2.66 3.74
N ALA A 83 -15.81 -1.47 3.20
CA ALA A 83 -14.46 -1.07 2.86
C ALA A 83 -13.87 -0.18 3.97
N ALA A 84 -12.63 -0.46 4.36
CA ALA A 84 -11.89 0.29 5.37
C ALA A 84 -10.48 0.64 4.89
N LEU A 85 -9.98 1.80 5.32
CA LEU A 85 -8.61 2.25 5.14
C LEU A 85 -7.77 1.81 6.35
#